data_AF-A0A950WCF1-F1
#
_entry.id   AF-A0A950WCF1-F1
#
_cell.length_a   1.000
_cell.length_b   1.000
_cell.length_c   1.000
_cell.angle_alpha   90.00
_cell.angle_beta   90.00
_cell.angle_gamma   90.00
#
_symmetry.space_group_name_H-M   'P 1'
#
loop_
_entity.id
_entity.type
_entity.pdbx_description
1 polymer ?
#
loop_
_entity_poly.entity_id
_entity_poly.type
_entity_poly.pdbx_seq_one_letter_code
_entity_poly.pdbx_strand_id
1 'polypeptide(L)'
;MVDRLWEEHPRVQQIRAESEARGELEALQRTLVIIVKARFPALTELAQREVAQFNNPGTLGWLIEKVVTATDENMVRWLLNPPAV
;
A
#
# COMPACT_ATOMS: atom_id res chain seq x y z
N MET A 1 -12.78 21.52 27.67
CA MET A 1 -13.76 20.49 28.13
C MET A 1 -14.70 20.08 27.01
N VAL A 2 -15.10 21.01 26.13
CA VAL A 2 -15.85 20.73 24.89
C VAL A 2 -15.04 19.84 23.92
N ASP A 3 -13.71 19.95 23.91
CA ASP A 3 -12.83 19.15 23.04
C ASP A 3 -12.93 17.63 23.33
N ARG A 4 -13.04 17.25 24.61
CA ARG A 4 -13.16 15.85 25.03
C ARG A 4 -14.46 15.20 24.56
N LEU A 5 -15.56 15.96 24.60
CA LEU A 5 -16.89 15.51 24.12
C LEU A 5 -16.90 15.30 22.60
N TRP A 6 -16.11 16.08 21.86
CA TRP A 6 -15.94 15.89 20.42
C TRP A 6 -15.07 14.68 20.09
N GLU A 7 -13.97 14.45 20.82
CA GLU A 7 -13.10 13.28 20.61
C GLU A 7 -13.80 11.94 20.91
N GLU A 8 -14.66 11.91 21.92
CA GLU A 8 -15.41 10.71 22.31
C GLU A 8 -16.65 10.46 21.43
N HIS A 9 -17.06 11.44 20.62
CA HIS A 9 -18.25 11.33 19.78
C HIS A 9 -18.09 10.20 18.74
N PRO A 10 -19.05 9.27 18.62
CA PRO A 10 -18.92 8.08 17.75
C PRO A 10 -18.56 8.41 16.29
N ARG A 11 -19.09 9.52 15.75
CA ARG A 11 -18.75 9.98 14.38
C ARG A 11 -17.30 10.44 14.24
N VAL A 12 -16.73 11.09 15.25
CA VAL A 12 -15.34 11.55 15.21
C VAL A 12 -14.39 10.36 15.29
N GLN A 13 -14.72 9.36 16.13
CA GLN A 13 -13.97 8.10 16.17
C GLN A 13 -14.04 7.33 14.84
N GLN A 14 -15.21 7.27 14.19
CA GLN A 14 -15.33 6.67 12.86
C GLN A 14 -14.48 7.39 11.81
N ILE A 15 -14.58 8.72 11.73
CA ILE A 15 -13.79 9.52 10.78
C ILE A 15 -12.29 9.32 11.01
N ARG A 16 -11.87 9.25 12.28
CA ARG A 16 -10.47 9.00 12.62
C ARG A 16 -10.01 7.61 12.20
N ALA A 17 -10.77 6.57 12.53
CA ALA A 17 -10.46 5.20 12.13
C ALA A 17 -10.39 5.05 10.60
N GLU A 18 -11.32 5.66 9.86
CA GLU A 18 -11.30 5.68 8.39
C GLU A 18 -10.08 6.42 7.84
N SER A 19 -9.69 7.54 8.48
CA SER A 19 -8.52 8.32 8.07
C SER A 19 -7.22 7.57 8.33
N GLU A 20 -7.11 6.89 9.48
CA GLU A 20 -5.96 6.05 9.84
C GLU A 20 -5.82 4.87 8.87
N ALA A 21 -6.93 4.17 8.55
CA ALA A 21 -6.93 3.07 7.59
C ALA A 21 -6.54 3.53 6.16
N ARG A 22 -7.00 4.70 5.72
CA ARG A 22 -6.58 5.29 4.43
C ARG A 22 -5.10 5.67 4.44
N GLY A 23 -4.62 6.26 5.54
CA GLY A 23 -3.21 6.63 5.70
C GLY A 23 -2.29 5.42 5.66
N GLU A 24 -2.67 4.32 6.30
CA GLU A 24 -1.93 3.06 6.25
C GLU A 24 -1.85 2.51 4.82
N LEU A 25 -2.98 2.50 4.10
CA LEU A 25 -3.03 2.04 2.71
C LEU A 25 -2.07 2.85 1.81
N GLU A 26 -2.15 4.19 1.88
CA GLU A 26 -1.26 5.06 1.10
C GLU A 26 0.21 4.87 1.45
N ALA A 27 0.52 4.70 2.75
CA ALA A 27 1.89 4.47 3.22
C ALA A 27 2.47 3.17 2.65
N LEU A 28 1.68 2.09 2.62
CA LEU A 28 2.09 0.81 2.05
C LEU A 28 2.27 0.89 0.52
N GLN A 29 1.35 1.54 -0.19
CA GLN A 29 1.48 1.77 -1.64
C GLN A 29 2.79 2.52 -1.96
N ARG A 30 3.08 3.60 -1.23
CA ARG A 30 4.33 4.37 -1.39
C ARG A 30 5.56 3.55 -1.06
N THR A 31 5.52 2.76 0.01
CA THR A 31 6.62 1.89 0.44
C THR A 31 6.98 0.89 -0.65
N LEU A 32 5.97 0.23 -1.23
CA LEU A 32 6.17 -0.71 -2.33
C LEU A 32 6.83 -0.04 -3.55
N VAL A 33 6.36 1.14 -3.95
CA VAL A 33 6.96 1.90 -5.07
C VAL A 33 8.41 2.27 -4.78
N ILE A 34 8.73 2.69 -3.55
CA ILE A 34 10.11 3.03 -3.15
C ILE A 34 11.03 1.81 -3.27
N ILE A 35 10.58 0.65 -2.77
CA ILE A 35 11.35 -0.60 -2.82
C ILE A 35 11.56 -1.03 -4.28
N VAL A 36 10.51 -1.01 -5.10
CA VAL A 36 10.62 -1.34 -6.53
C VAL A 36 11.58 -0.38 -7.22
N LYS A 37 11.47 0.93 -7.00
CA LYS A 37 12.38 1.92 -7.60
C LYS A 37 13.84 1.68 -7.21
N ALA A 38 14.09 1.30 -5.96
CA ALA A 38 15.44 1.06 -5.46
C ALA A 38 16.09 -0.21 -6.02
N ARG A 39 15.31 -1.29 -6.19
CA ARG A 39 15.83 -2.60 -6.62
C ARG A 39 15.69 -2.86 -8.12
N PHE A 40 14.57 -2.43 -8.70
CA PHE A 40 14.14 -2.71 -10.07
C PHE A 40 13.56 -1.44 -10.72
N PRO A 41 14.39 -0.41 -10.98
CA PRO A 41 13.93 0.91 -11.39
C PRO A 41 13.07 0.89 -12.68
N ALA A 42 13.32 -0.05 -13.59
CA ALA A 42 12.54 -0.24 -14.81
C ALA A 42 11.05 -0.58 -14.56
N LEU A 43 10.70 -1.07 -13.37
CA LEU A 43 9.33 -1.41 -12.99
C LEU A 43 8.63 -0.29 -12.21
N THR A 44 9.25 0.87 -12.01
CA THR A 44 8.67 1.94 -11.16
C THR A 44 7.30 2.40 -11.66
N GLU A 45 7.15 2.63 -12.98
CA GLU A 45 5.88 3.06 -13.56
C GLU A 45 4.81 1.96 -13.51
N LEU A 46 5.21 0.69 -13.64
CA LEU A 46 4.31 -0.43 -13.46
C LEU A 46 3.84 -0.48 -12.01
N ALA A 47 4.76 -0.43 -11.04
CA ALA A 47 4.42 -0.43 -9.63
C ALA A 47 3.47 0.71 -9.28
N GLN A 48 3.74 1.95 -9.70
CA GLN A 48 2.85 3.09 -9.43
C GLN A 48 1.41 2.88 -9.93
N ARG A 49 1.24 2.28 -11.12
CA ARG A 49 -0.08 1.99 -11.68
C ARG A 49 -0.79 0.84 -10.97
N GLU A 50 -0.07 -0.22 -10.66
CA GLU A 50 -0.66 -1.42 -10.06
C GLU A 50 -1.00 -1.22 -8.59
N VAL A 51 -0.12 -0.56 -7.80
CA VAL A 51 -0.37 -0.37 -6.35
C VAL A 51 -1.64 0.42 -6.07
N ALA A 52 -2.03 1.33 -6.97
CA ALA A 52 -3.25 2.13 -6.88
C ALA A 52 -4.53 1.28 -6.98
N GLN A 53 -4.45 0.07 -7.54
CA GLN A 53 -5.59 -0.85 -7.65
C GLN A 53 -5.77 -1.70 -6.39
N PHE A 54 -4.76 -1.77 -5.51
CA PHE A 54 -4.86 -2.50 -4.25
C PHE A 54 -5.53 -1.64 -3.19
N ASN A 55 -6.70 -2.08 -2.72
CA ASN A 55 -7.48 -1.44 -1.65
C ASN A 55 -7.35 -2.14 -0.30
N ASN A 56 -6.48 -3.14 -0.19
CA ASN A 56 -6.29 -3.94 1.01
C ASN A 56 -4.85 -3.80 1.55
N PRO A 57 -4.68 -3.21 2.74
CA PRO A 57 -3.37 -3.07 3.38
C PRO A 57 -2.63 -4.40 3.58
N GLY A 58 -3.35 -5.46 3.98
CA GLY A 58 -2.76 -6.79 4.18
C GLY A 58 -2.18 -7.39 2.90
N THR A 59 -2.88 -7.24 1.77
CA THR A 59 -2.37 -7.67 0.46
C THR A 59 -1.12 -6.91 0.05
N LEU A 60 -1.08 -5.59 0.29
CA LEU A 60 0.11 -4.78 0.01
C LEU A 60 1.28 -5.14 0.93
N GLY A 61 1.03 -5.41 2.21
CA GLY A 61 2.05 -5.89 3.15
C GLY A 61 2.69 -7.20 2.67
N TRP A 62 1.87 -8.18 2.30
CA TRP A 62 2.35 -9.43 1.72
C TRP A 62 3.14 -9.22 0.42
N LEU A 63 2.65 -8.34 -0.46
CA LEU A 63 3.33 -8.03 -1.73
C LEU A 63 4.70 -7.38 -1.49
N ILE A 64 4.81 -6.47 -0.51
CA ILE A 64 6.09 -5.87 -0.10
C ILE A 64 7.07 -6.96 0.34
N GLU A 65 6.66 -7.89 1.20
CA GLU A 65 7.53 -9.00 1.64
C GLU A 65 8.04 -9.84 0.46
N LYS A 66 7.17 -10.16 -0.50
CA LYS A 66 7.55 -10.90 -1.71
C LYS A 66 8.49 -10.11 -2.61
N VAL A 67 8.25 -8.82 -2.81
CA VAL A 67 9.11 -7.96 -3.63
C VAL A 67 10.47 -7.73 -2.98
N VAL A 68 10.57 -7.64 -1.65
CA VAL A 68 11.86 -7.50 -0.95
C VAL A 68 12.70 -8.77 -1.07
N THR A 69 12.07 -9.95 -1.05
CA THR A 69 12.77 -11.25 -1.18
C THR A 69 13.02 -11.65 -2.63
N ALA A 70 12.46 -10.93 -3.60
CA ALA A 70 12.59 -11.29 -5.00
C ALA A 70 14.03 -11.17 -5.52
N THR A 71 14.48 -12.15 -6.30
CA THR A 71 15.85 -12.21 -6.83
C THR A 71 16.03 -11.50 -8.17
N ASP A 72 14.95 -11.34 -8.93
CA ASP A 72 15.00 -10.81 -10.30
C ASP A 72 13.78 -9.97 -10.66
N GLU A 73 13.93 -9.20 -11.74
CA GLU A 73 12.92 -8.27 -12.25
C GLU A 73 11.65 -8.99 -12.72
N ASN A 74 11.77 -10.17 -13.35
CA ASN A 74 10.62 -10.86 -13.93
C ASN A 74 9.67 -11.35 -12.84
N MET A 75 10.20 -11.83 -11.72
CA MET A 75 9.37 -12.22 -10.58
C MET A 75 8.62 -11.01 -9.99
N VAL A 76 9.26 -9.85 -9.88
CA VAL A 76 8.59 -8.62 -9.41
C VAL A 76 7.53 -8.14 -10.41
N ARG A 77 7.81 -8.21 -11.72
CA ARG A 77 6.81 -7.87 -12.75
C ARG A 77 5.58 -8.76 -12.65
N TRP A 78 5.76 -10.07 -12.47
CA TRP A 78 4.67 -11.02 -12.30
C TRP A 78 3.89 -10.78 -11.00
N LEU A 79 4.56 -10.45 -9.90
CA LEU A 79 3.92 -10.12 -8.62
C LEU A 79 3.07 -8.84 -8.69
N LEU A 80 3.51 -7.83 -9.44
CA LEU A 80 2.79 -6.58 -9.62
C LEU A 80 1.60 -6.72 -10.57
N ASN A 81 1.76 -7.48 -11.66
CA ASN A 81 0.74 -7.69 -12.67
C ASN A 81 0.86 -9.11 -13.25
N PRO A 82 0.19 -10.10 -12.64
CA PRO A 82 0.19 -11.46 -13.16
C PRO A 82 -0.62 -11.48 -14.47
N PRO A 83 -0.11 -12.12 -15.53
CA PRO A 83 -0.85 -12.24 -16.78
C PRO A 83 -2.18 -12.97 -16.54
N ALA A 84 -3.25 -12.48 -17.15
CA ALA A 84 -4.54 -13.17 -17.13
C ALA A 84 -4.38 -14.58 -17.72
N VAL A 85 -4.75 -15.60 -16.95
CA VAL A 85 -4.74 -17.02 -17.33
C VAL A 85 -5.91 -17.33 -18.25
#